data_AF-A0A7C1HP57-F1
#
_entry.id   AF-A0A7C1HP57-F1
#
_cell.length_a   1.000
_cell.length_b   1.000
_cell.length_c   1.000
_cell.angle_alpha   90.00
_cell.angle_beta   90.00
_cell.angle_gamma   90.00
#
_symmetry.space_group_name_H-M   'P 1'
#
loop_
_entity.id
_entity.type
_entity.pdbx_description
1 polymer ?
#
loop_
_entity_poly.entity_id
_entity_poly.type
_entity_poly.pdbx_seq_one_letter_code
_entity_poly.pdbx_strand_id
1 'polypeptide(L)'
;MRFGLCCIFVDQPVRFRTTTARILSAFSREQQLSRLSEICLDNSRNLLSAVETVHRLGIGAFRVTTPLFPRYTHSQVGYSLDDLPASAKIRSHLTEVNQIRQRLDIRLSFHPDQFVSLSSLRPEVVDKSIAELEYQGLLAELIGAEVINIHGGGRQGGKDRAL
;
A
#
# COMPACT_ATOMS: atom_id res chain seq x y z
N MET A 1 15.47 21.44 4.50
CA MET A 1 15.31 20.05 4.96
C MET A 1 13.83 19.68 4.86
N ARG A 2 13.48 18.47 4.38
CA ARG A 2 12.08 18.00 4.27
C ARG A 2 11.84 16.86 5.25
N PHE A 3 11.02 17.08 6.28
CA PHE A 3 10.64 16.04 7.24
C PHE A 3 9.56 15.12 6.68
N GLY A 4 9.53 13.87 7.14
CA GLY A 4 8.56 12.87 6.69
C GLY A 4 7.89 12.13 7.84
N LEU A 5 6.58 11.91 7.73
CA LEU A 5 5.80 11.07 8.64
C LEU A 5 5.70 9.65 8.09
N CYS A 6 5.75 8.66 8.99
CA CYS A 6 5.63 7.25 8.62
C CYS A 6 4.32 6.63 9.09
N CYS A 7 3.42 6.35 8.14
CA CYS A 7 2.24 5.48 8.25
C CYS A 7 1.10 5.91 9.19
N ILE A 8 1.40 6.34 10.42
CA ILE A 8 0.43 6.45 11.52
C ILE A 8 0.32 7.90 11.98
N PHE A 9 -0.92 8.31 12.29
CA PHE A 9 -1.22 9.56 12.96
C PHE A 9 -1.73 9.25 14.37
N VAL A 10 -1.06 9.76 15.40
CA VAL A 10 -1.44 9.53 16.80
C VAL A 10 -2.56 10.49 17.20
N ASP A 11 -2.35 11.79 16.99
CA ASP A 11 -3.26 12.85 17.45
C ASP A 11 -4.15 13.43 16.34
N GLN A 12 -4.27 12.75 15.19
CA GLN A 12 -5.13 13.18 14.09
C GLN A 12 -6.10 12.06 13.69
N PRO A 13 -7.32 12.38 13.22
CA PRO A 13 -8.36 11.39 12.92
C PRO A 13 -8.14 10.66 11.57
N VAL A 14 -6.90 10.30 11.26
CA VAL A 14 -6.55 9.54 10.04
C VAL A 14 -6.22 8.11 10.43
N ARG A 15 -7.03 7.15 9.97
CA ARG A 15 -6.86 5.73 10.28
C ARG A 15 -7.06 4.88 9.03
N PHE A 16 -6.32 3.80 8.93
CA PHE A 16 -6.47 2.84 7.83
C PHE A 16 -7.02 1.52 8.37
N ARG A 17 -8.08 1.02 7.73
CA ARG A 17 -8.74 -0.24 8.08
C ARG A 17 -7.96 -1.40 7.47
N THR A 18 -8.03 -2.56 8.12
CA THR A 18 -7.43 -3.81 7.65
C THR A 18 -8.33 -5.00 7.97
N THR A 19 -8.01 -6.16 7.42
CA THR A 19 -8.67 -7.44 7.73
C THR A 19 -7.67 -8.60 7.61
N THR A 20 -8.05 -9.77 8.10
CA THR A 20 -7.24 -10.99 8.03
C THR A 20 -7.80 -11.95 7.00
N ALA A 21 -6.93 -12.79 6.43
CA ALA A 21 -7.36 -13.86 5.52
C ALA A 21 -8.36 -14.80 6.21
N ARG A 22 -8.13 -15.12 7.50
CA ARG A 22 -9.04 -15.96 8.30
C ARG A 22 -10.47 -15.41 8.36
N ILE A 23 -10.63 -14.10 8.56
CA ILE A 23 -11.96 -13.48 8.58
C ILE A 23 -12.60 -13.56 7.20
N LEU A 24 -11.86 -13.24 6.14
CA LEU A 24 -12.37 -13.28 4.77
C LEU A 24 -12.78 -14.68 4.33
N SER A 25 -11.98 -15.70 4.66
CA SER A 25 -12.24 -17.10 4.28
C SER A 25 -13.54 -17.69 4.87
N ALA A 26 -14.16 -17.01 5.84
CA ALA A 26 -15.47 -17.41 6.39
C ALA A 26 -16.66 -16.99 5.50
N PHE A 27 -16.43 -16.20 4.44
CA PHE A 27 -17.46 -15.64 3.58
C PHE A 27 -17.36 -16.14 2.13
N SER A 28 -18.45 -16.03 1.37
CA SER A 28 -18.42 -16.26 -0.08
C SER A 28 -17.52 -15.25 -0.80
N ARG A 29 -17.07 -15.56 -2.02
CA ARG A 29 -16.19 -14.65 -2.78
C ARG A 29 -16.82 -13.27 -3.00
N GLU A 30 -18.11 -13.21 -3.29
CA GLU A 30 -18.85 -11.95 -3.44
C GLU A 30 -18.84 -11.12 -2.15
N GLN A 31 -19.11 -11.76 -1.01
CA GLN A 31 -19.07 -11.11 0.30
C GLN A 31 -17.65 -10.67 0.69
N GLN A 32 -16.62 -11.44 0.33
CA GLN A 32 -15.23 -11.04 0.51
C GLN A 32 -14.93 -9.76 -0.27
N LEU A 33 -15.28 -9.71 -1.56
CA LEU A 33 -15.04 -8.57 -2.44
C LEU A 33 -15.81 -7.33 -1.99
N SER A 34 -17.08 -7.48 -1.57
CA SER A 34 -17.87 -6.39 -1.00
C SER A 34 -17.20 -5.78 0.23
N ARG A 35 -16.78 -6.61 1.21
CA ARG A 35 -16.08 -6.14 2.42
C ARG A 35 -14.73 -5.50 2.12
N LEU A 36 -13.95 -6.10 1.21
CA LEU A 36 -12.68 -5.55 0.75
C LEU A 36 -12.88 -4.20 0.06
N SER A 37 -13.93 -4.07 -0.75
CA SER A 37 -14.30 -2.84 -1.44
C SER A 37 -14.63 -1.71 -0.47
N GLU A 38 -15.38 -1.99 0.60
CA GLU A 38 -15.65 -1.00 1.65
C GLU A 38 -14.37 -0.53 2.35
N ILE A 39 -13.49 -1.47 2.71
CA ILE A 39 -12.21 -1.14 3.36
C ILE A 39 -11.32 -0.32 2.42
N CYS A 40 -11.20 -0.71 1.15
CA CYS A 40 -10.38 -0.01 0.17
C CYS A 40 -10.92 1.39 -0.15
N LEU A 41 -12.24 1.55 -0.21
CA LEU A 41 -12.89 2.85 -0.40
C LEU A 41 -12.64 3.80 0.78
N ASP A 42 -12.77 3.30 2.02
CA ASP A 42 -12.45 4.10 3.20
C ASP A 42 -10.96 4.46 3.25
N ASN A 43 -10.07 3.51 2.94
CA ASN A 43 -8.63 3.75 2.97
C ASN A 43 -8.16 4.73 1.89
N SER A 44 -8.76 4.69 0.68
CA SER A 44 -8.43 5.65 -0.37
C SER A 44 -8.90 7.07 -0.02
N ARG A 45 -10.09 7.21 0.60
CA ARG A 45 -10.55 8.50 1.15
C ARG A 45 -9.62 8.98 2.28
N ASN A 46 -9.24 8.10 3.20
CA ASN A 46 -8.40 8.48 4.33
C ASN A 46 -6.97 8.84 3.90
N LEU A 47 -6.50 8.32 2.76
CA LEU A 47 -5.23 8.76 2.17
C LEU A 47 -5.28 10.22 1.70
N LEU A 48 -6.40 10.69 1.15
CA LEU A 48 -6.59 12.13 0.86
C LEU A 48 -6.43 12.96 2.12
N SER A 49 -7.18 12.60 3.17
CA SER A 49 -7.10 13.27 4.47
C SER A 49 -5.71 13.21 5.09
N ALA A 50 -4.95 12.13 4.86
CA ALA A 50 -3.57 11.99 5.31
C ALA A 50 -2.66 13.05 4.65
N VAL A 51 -2.75 13.22 3.32
CA VAL A 51 -1.96 14.20 2.57
C VAL A 51 -2.25 15.63 3.02
N GLU A 52 -3.52 15.98 3.17
CA GLU A 52 -3.93 17.29 3.67
C GLU A 52 -3.47 17.52 5.12
N THR A 53 -3.50 16.47 5.94
CA THR A 53 -3.07 16.54 7.34
C THR A 53 -1.57 16.72 7.47
N VAL A 54 -0.73 15.97 6.73
CA VAL A 54 0.72 16.19 6.79
C VAL A 54 1.10 17.59 6.34
N HIS A 55 0.44 18.11 5.30
CA HIS A 55 0.64 19.49 4.86
C HIS A 55 0.28 20.49 5.96
N ARG A 56 -0.90 20.35 6.58
CA ARG A 56 -1.34 21.20 7.71
C ARG A 56 -0.36 21.18 8.89
N LEU A 57 0.31 20.05 9.12
CA LEU A 57 1.31 19.89 10.18
C LEU A 57 2.71 20.38 9.78
N GLY A 58 2.90 20.93 8.57
CA GLY A 58 4.20 21.36 8.07
C GLY A 58 5.15 20.21 7.70
N ILE A 59 4.62 19.02 7.45
CA ILE A 59 5.38 17.82 7.08
C ILE A 59 5.32 17.64 5.56
N GLY A 60 6.47 17.70 4.89
CA GLY A 60 6.55 17.67 3.42
C GLY A 60 6.67 16.28 2.79
N ALA A 61 6.71 15.21 3.58
CA ALA A 61 6.75 13.84 3.07
C ALA A 61 5.88 12.89 3.89
N PHE A 62 5.29 11.90 3.24
CA PHE A 62 4.49 10.87 3.89
C PHE A 62 4.81 9.50 3.30
N ARG A 63 5.22 8.57 4.17
CA ARG A 63 5.29 7.16 3.82
C ARG A 63 3.92 6.54 4.06
N VAL A 64 3.27 6.16 2.96
CA VAL A 64 1.93 5.57 2.96
C VAL A 64 1.97 4.25 3.71
N THR A 65 0.88 3.94 4.41
CA THR A 65 0.76 2.65 5.11
C THR A 65 0.81 1.49 4.11
N THR A 66 1.53 0.44 4.47
CA THR A 66 1.61 -0.79 3.69
C THR A 66 1.15 -1.98 4.55
N PRO A 67 0.20 -2.81 4.07
CA PRO A 67 -0.59 -2.62 2.86
C PRO A 67 -1.67 -1.54 3.05
N LEU A 68 -1.88 -0.68 2.03
CA LEU A 68 -3.02 0.24 2.00
C LEU A 68 -4.34 -0.51 1.73
N PHE A 69 -4.27 -1.55 0.89
CA PHE A 69 -5.38 -2.42 0.53
C PHE A 69 -5.08 -3.83 1.04
N PRO A 70 -5.83 -4.30 2.05
CA PRO A 70 -5.45 -5.49 2.78
C PRO A 70 -5.60 -6.75 1.94
N ARG A 71 -4.61 -7.65 2.00
CA ARG A 71 -4.65 -8.98 1.36
C ARG A 71 -4.65 -8.96 -0.18
N TYR A 72 -4.33 -7.84 -0.82
CA TYR A 72 -4.34 -7.70 -2.29
C TYR A 72 -3.65 -8.87 -3.03
N THR A 73 -2.45 -9.23 -2.59
CA THR A 73 -1.59 -10.28 -3.18
C THR A 73 -1.74 -11.66 -2.53
N HIS A 74 -2.70 -11.85 -1.62
CA HIS A 74 -2.83 -13.09 -0.86
C HIS A 74 -3.31 -14.25 -1.75
N SER A 75 -2.66 -15.42 -1.68
CA SER A 75 -2.93 -16.55 -2.58
C SER A 75 -4.38 -17.06 -2.58
N GLN A 76 -5.08 -16.97 -1.45
CA GLN A 76 -6.45 -17.52 -1.30
C GLN A 76 -7.57 -16.47 -1.37
N VAL A 77 -7.27 -15.22 -1.00
CA VAL A 77 -8.29 -14.16 -0.84
C VAL A 77 -7.88 -12.86 -1.53
N GLY A 78 -6.80 -12.89 -2.31
CA GLY A 78 -6.33 -11.78 -3.13
C GLY A 78 -7.32 -11.40 -4.21
N TYR A 79 -7.10 -10.24 -4.79
CA TYR A 79 -8.04 -9.59 -5.71
C TYR A 79 -7.32 -8.51 -6.50
N SER A 80 -7.92 -8.14 -7.63
CA SER A 80 -7.53 -6.95 -8.40
C SER A 80 -8.41 -5.76 -8.02
N LEU A 81 -7.99 -4.53 -8.35
CA LEU A 81 -8.85 -3.36 -8.15
C LEU A 81 -10.16 -3.49 -8.93
N ASP A 82 -10.15 -4.14 -10.08
CA ASP A 82 -11.30 -4.26 -10.96
C ASP A 82 -12.33 -5.29 -10.46
N ASP A 83 -11.92 -6.17 -9.53
CA ASP A 83 -12.83 -7.09 -8.85
C ASP A 83 -13.75 -6.36 -7.84
N LEU A 84 -13.41 -5.13 -7.43
CA LEU A 84 -14.10 -4.42 -6.36
C LEU A 84 -15.33 -3.66 -6.89
N PRO A 85 -16.51 -3.82 -6.28
CA PRO A 85 -17.70 -3.03 -6.64
C PRO A 85 -17.49 -1.51 -6.66
N ALA A 86 -16.63 -0.96 -5.79
CA ALA A 86 -16.33 0.46 -5.72
C ALA A 86 -15.06 0.87 -6.50
N SER A 87 -14.54 0.02 -7.41
CA SER A 87 -13.28 0.24 -8.14
C SER A 87 -13.15 1.66 -8.72
N ALA A 88 -14.18 2.13 -9.45
CA ALA A 88 -14.17 3.46 -10.07
C ALA A 88 -14.00 4.59 -9.05
N LYS A 89 -14.70 4.50 -7.90
CA LYS A 89 -14.61 5.51 -6.84
C LYS A 89 -13.27 5.44 -6.11
N ILE A 90 -12.75 4.24 -5.87
CA ILE A 90 -11.42 4.03 -5.28
C ILE A 90 -10.35 4.68 -6.18
N ARG A 91 -10.37 4.37 -7.49
CA ARG A 91 -9.44 4.96 -8.47
C ARG A 91 -9.56 6.48 -8.51
N SER A 92 -10.78 7.02 -8.49
CA SER A 92 -11.01 8.47 -8.41
C SER A 92 -10.33 9.11 -7.20
N HIS A 93 -10.42 8.50 -6.02
CA HIS A 93 -9.75 9.02 -4.83
C HIS A 93 -8.22 8.94 -4.95
N LEU A 94 -7.67 7.86 -5.49
CA LEU A 94 -6.22 7.73 -5.69
C LEU A 94 -5.69 8.78 -6.69
N THR A 95 -6.42 9.05 -7.78
CA THR A 95 -6.09 10.13 -8.71
C THR A 95 -6.12 11.50 -8.03
N GLU A 96 -7.13 11.74 -7.20
CA GLU A 96 -7.25 12.98 -6.41
C GLU A 96 -6.08 13.13 -5.42
N VAL A 97 -5.59 12.03 -4.82
CA VAL A 97 -4.38 12.03 -3.98
C VAL A 97 -3.18 12.53 -4.79
N ASN A 98 -3.00 12.05 -6.02
CA ASN A 98 -1.92 12.49 -6.89
C ASN A 98 -2.00 13.98 -7.23
N GLN A 99 -3.20 14.49 -7.51
CA GLN A 99 -3.41 15.91 -7.79
C GLN A 99 -3.11 16.78 -6.55
N ILE A 100 -3.62 16.38 -5.38
CA ILE A 100 -3.44 17.15 -4.14
C ILE A 100 -1.98 17.11 -3.68
N ARG A 101 -1.31 15.95 -3.71
CA ARG A 101 0.09 15.85 -3.29
C ARG A 101 1.00 16.71 -4.18
N GLN A 102 0.71 16.82 -5.48
CA GLN A 102 1.43 17.72 -6.38
C GLN A 102 1.19 19.18 -6.01
N ARG A 103 -0.07 19.57 -5.82
CA ARG A 103 -0.43 20.95 -5.46
C ARG A 103 0.15 21.39 -4.11
N LEU A 104 0.24 20.48 -3.14
CA LEU A 104 0.73 20.75 -1.79
C LEU A 104 2.22 20.44 -1.60
N ASP A 105 2.92 20.04 -2.67
CA ASP A 105 4.34 19.63 -2.65
C ASP A 105 4.67 18.56 -1.57
N ILE A 106 3.82 17.52 -1.51
CA ILE A 106 3.99 16.39 -0.59
C ILE A 106 4.61 15.20 -1.33
N ARG A 107 5.77 14.75 -0.84
CA ARG A 107 6.42 13.54 -1.34
C ARG A 107 5.79 12.29 -0.75
N LEU A 108 5.28 11.42 -1.61
CA LEU A 108 4.75 10.12 -1.20
C LEU A 108 5.77 9.01 -1.46
N SER A 109 5.81 8.03 -0.56
CA SER A 109 6.65 6.84 -0.69
C SER A 109 5.99 5.62 -0.06
N PHE A 110 6.47 4.44 -0.45
CA PHE A 110 6.15 3.17 0.17
C PHE A 110 7.40 2.52 0.76
N HIS A 111 7.18 1.62 1.71
CA HIS A 111 8.17 0.68 2.19
C HIS A 111 7.48 -0.67 2.41
N PRO A 112 7.58 -1.59 1.44
CA PRO A 112 7.04 -2.94 1.58
C PRO A 112 7.63 -3.65 2.80
N ASP A 113 6.90 -4.63 3.32
CA ASP A 113 7.30 -5.31 4.55
C ASP A 113 8.56 -6.18 4.37
N GLN A 114 9.08 -6.67 5.49
CA GLN A 114 10.28 -7.50 5.54
C GLN A 114 10.15 -8.88 4.86
N PHE A 115 8.94 -9.29 4.44
CA PHE A 115 8.71 -10.54 3.73
C PHE A 115 8.97 -10.42 2.23
N VAL A 116 9.08 -9.19 1.70
CA VAL A 116 9.54 -8.93 0.33
C VAL A 116 11.06 -9.16 0.26
N SER A 117 11.46 -10.27 -0.37
CA SER A 117 12.85 -10.71 -0.48
C SER A 117 13.13 -11.28 -1.87
N LEU A 118 13.59 -10.41 -2.77
CA LEU A 118 14.00 -10.79 -4.15
C LEU A 118 15.26 -11.68 -4.19
N SER A 119 16.09 -11.66 -3.15
CA SER A 119 17.29 -12.50 -3.02
C SER A 119 17.02 -13.86 -2.32
N SER A 120 15.76 -14.27 -2.20
CA SER A 120 15.42 -15.57 -1.61
C SER A 120 15.82 -16.71 -2.54
N LEU A 121 16.39 -17.79 -1.98
CA LEU A 121 16.65 -19.04 -2.72
C LEU A 121 15.39 -19.87 -3.01
N ARG A 122 14.27 -19.50 -2.37
CA ARG A 122 12.96 -20.14 -2.54
C ARG A 122 12.17 -19.41 -3.63
N PRO A 123 11.91 -20.03 -4.80
CA PRO A 123 11.19 -19.40 -5.90
C PRO A 123 9.83 -18.83 -5.49
N GLU A 124 9.09 -19.56 -4.65
CA GLU A 124 7.76 -19.15 -4.19
C GLU A 124 7.77 -17.88 -3.31
N VAL A 125 8.91 -17.55 -2.70
CA VAL A 125 9.09 -16.28 -1.97
C VAL A 125 9.42 -15.15 -2.94
N VAL A 126 10.21 -15.44 -3.98
CA VAL A 126 10.53 -14.46 -5.03
C VAL A 126 9.25 -14.06 -5.77
N ASP A 127 8.44 -15.03 -6.18
CA ASP A 127 7.17 -14.79 -6.88
C ASP A 127 6.20 -13.92 -6.04
N LYS A 128 6.07 -14.21 -4.74
CA LYS A 128 5.26 -13.40 -3.82
C LYS A 128 5.84 -12.00 -3.62
N SER A 129 7.16 -11.88 -3.61
CA SER A 129 7.84 -10.58 -3.48
C SER A 129 7.61 -9.72 -4.72
N ILE A 130 7.67 -10.32 -5.91
CA ILE A 130 7.35 -9.65 -7.19
C ILE A 130 5.90 -9.19 -7.17
N ALA A 131 4.94 -10.06 -6.84
CA ALA A 131 3.53 -9.68 -6.78
C ALA A 131 3.26 -8.53 -5.80
N GLU A 132 3.93 -8.52 -4.63
CA GLU A 132 3.84 -7.39 -3.70
C GLU A 132 4.43 -6.11 -4.29
N LEU A 133 5.58 -6.18 -4.98
CA LEU A 133 6.17 -5.01 -5.63
C LEU A 133 5.32 -4.48 -6.80
N GLU A 134 4.69 -5.35 -7.58
CA GLU A 134 3.74 -4.96 -8.63
C GLU A 134 2.52 -4.25 -8.02
N TYR A 135 1.98 -4.76 -6.91
CA TYR A 135 0.91 -4.09 -6.17
C TYR A 135 1.33 -2.70 -5.67
N GLN A 136 2.53 -2.57 -5.10
CA GLN A 136 3.04 -1.29 -4.61
C GLN A 136 3.33 -0.33 -5.77
N GLY A 137 3.83 -0.84 -6.90
CA GLY A 137 4.03 -0.10 -8.15
C GLY A 137 2.73 0.47 -8.70
N LEU A 138 1.70 -0.36 -8.80
CA LEU A 138 0.35 0.07 -9.20
C LEU A 138 -0.16 1.22 -8.32
N LEU A 139 -0.05 1.09 -6.99
CA LEU A 139 -0.48 2.17 -6.10
C LEU A 139 0.39 3.41 -6.24
N ALA A 140 1.71 3.25 -6.40
CA ALA A 140 2.64 4.34 -6.58
C ALA A 140 2.32 5.15 -7.84
N GLU A 141 2.00 4.49 -8.95
CA GLU A 141 1.58 5.16 -10.18
C GLU A 141 0.28 5.94 -9.98
N LEU A 142 -0.73 5.32 -9.34
CA LEU A 142 -2.04 5.94 -9.15
C LEU A 142 -1.98 7.19 -8.26
N ILE A 143 -1.19 7.16 -7.18
CA ILE A 143 -1.10 8.28 -6.23
C ILE A 143 0.08 9.21 -6.50
N GLY A 144 0.93 8.87 -7.47
CA GLY A 144 2.17 9.60 -7.77
C GLY A 144 3.23 9.50 -6.68
N ALA A 145 3.38 8.34 -6.03
CA ALA A 145 4.50 8.10 -5.12
C ALA A 145 5.81 7.95 -5.90
N GLU A 146 6.86 8.61 -5.42
CA GLU A 146 8.13 8.72 -6.14
C GLU A 146 9.11 7.59 -5.80
N VAL A 147 8.90 6.92 -4.65
CA VAL A 147 9.86 5.96 -4.10
C VAL A 147 9.14 4.77 -3.48
N ILE A 148 9.61 3.57 -3.85
CA ILE A 148 9.33 2.33 -3.15
C ILE A 148 10.68 1.86 -2.57
N ASN A 149 10.83 1.97 -1.25
CA ASN A 149 12.06 1.57 -0.56
C ASN A 149 11.99 0.10 -0.17
N ILE A 150 12.95 -0.70 -0.64
CA ILE A 150 13.08 -2.12 -0.29
C ILE A 150 14.41 -2.40 0.42
N HIS A 151 14.46 -3.49 1.18
CA HIS A 151 15.71 -4.00 1.70
C HIS A 151 16.42 -4.89 0.66
N GLY A 152 17.75 -4.99 0.71
CA GLY A 152 18.53 -5.91 -0.14
C GLY A 152 18.31 -7.40 0.17
N GLY A 153 17.43 -7.72 1.11
CA GLY A 153 17.07 -9.09 1.49
C GLY A 153 18.12 -9.81 2.36
N GLY A 154 17.99 -11.12 2.45
CA GLY A 154 18.83 -11.99 3.29
C GLY A 154 20.18 -12.33 2.65
N ARG A 155 21.18 -12.70 3.47
CA ARG A 155 22.53 -13.09 2.99
C ARG A 155 22.65 -14.59 2.71
N GLN A 156 21.57 -15.24 2.29
CA GLN A 156 21.56 -16.69 2.07
C GLN A 156 22.52 -17.03 0.91
N GLY A 157 23.53 -17.85 1.18
CA GLY A 157 24.56 -18.21 0.19
C GLY A 157 25.75 -17.25 0.06
N GLY A 158 25.84 -16.21 0.91
CA GLY A 158 26.92 -15.21 0.87
C GLY A 158 26.48 -13.88 0.24
N LYS A 159 27.24 -12.79 0.46
CA LYS A 159 26.93 -11.46 -0.09
C LYS A 159 26.95 -11.46 -1.63
N ASP A 160 27.93 -12.14 -2.21
CA ASP A 160 28.18 -12.12 -3.66
C ASP A 160 27.14 -12.90 -4.47
N ARG A 161 26.37 -13.77 -3.83
CA ARG A 161 25.26 -14.50 -4.48
C ARG A 161 23.89 -13.84 -4.26
N ALA A 162 23.80 -12.87 -3.36
CA ALA A 162 22.55 -12.22 -2.98
C ALA A 162 22.35 -10.84 -3.62
N LEU A 163 23.39 -10.29 -4.26
CA LEU A 163 23.43 -9.00 -4.96
C LEU A 163 23.71 -9.24 -6.44
#